data_AF-A0A540VVI8-F1
#
_entry.id   AF-A0A540VVI8-F1
#
_cell.length_a   1.000
_cell.length_b   1.000
_cell.length_c   1.000
_cell.angle_alpha   90.00
_cell.angle_beta   90.00
_cell.angle_gamma   90.00
#
_symmetry.space_group_name_H-M   'P 1'
#
loop_
_entity.id
_entity.type
_entity.pdbx_description
1 polymer ?
#
loop_
_entity_poly.entity_id
_entity_poly.type
_entity_poly.pdbx_seq_one_letter_code
_entity_poly.pdbx_strand_id
1 'polypeptide(L)'
;MRRLARSSAGFTLIELMLALGILALLVTLAVPAYRAPIERAERAQAAACLINLGVLLERHAAVTGSYEDFWPGKAELDCRSALADRYRFEAGVPGTSTWAAQTQAANRWQLRARRLTSAPGDVCTILVYQDVGRRGAMTASGQAIEDPDRLNRCWR
;
A
#
# COMPACT_ATOMS: atom_id res chain seq x y z
N MET A 1 38.06 -47.04 38.28
CA MET A 1 37.26 -45.87 37.82
C MET A 1 36.70 -46.17 36.44
N ARG A 2 35.44 -46.61 36.33
CA ARG A 2 34.77 -46.85 35.03
C ARG A 2 34.18 -45.53 34.54
N ARG A 3 34.74 -44.94 33.48
CA ARG A 3 34.09 -43.83 32.76
C ARG A 3 32.91 -44.42 31.98
N LEU A 4 31.69 -44.04 32.35
CA LEU A 4 30.51 -44.25 31.52
C LEU A 4 30.67 -43.33 30.30
N ALA A 5 31.04 -43.90 29.15
CA ALA A 5 31.03 -43.18 27.89
C ALA A 5 29.57 -42.84 27.58
N ARG A 6 29.25 -41.55 27.58
CA ARG A 6 27.92 -41.06 27.18
C ARG A 6 27.81 -41.25 25.68
N SER A 7 26.91 -42.12 25.22
CA SER A 7 26.60 -42.23 23.80
C SER A 7 26.00 -40.91 23.34
N SER A 8 26.75 -40.15 22.55
CA SER A 8 26.23 -38.98 21.85
C SER A 8 25.15 -39.46 20.88
N ALA A 9 23.89 -39.36 21.26
CA ALA A 9 22.77 -39.62 20.36
C ALA A 9 22.78 -38.55 19.26
N GLY A 10 23.10 -38.95 18.03
CA GLY A 10 23.03 -38.09 16.86
C GLY A 10 21.59 -37.89 16.41
N PHE A 11 21.30 -36.76 15.78
CA PHE A 11 20.00 -36.46 15.19
C PHE A 11 19.77 -37.36 13.98
N THR A 12 18.58 -37.96 13.86
CA THR A 12 18.27 -38.81 12.71
C THR A 12 17.84 -37.97 11.51
N LEU A 13 18.05 -38.48 10.30
CA LEU A 13 17.61 -37.81 9.07
C LEU A 13 16.08 -37.60 9.06
N ILE A 14 15.33 -38.56 9.60
CA ILE A 14 13.87 -38.47 9.68
C ILE A 14 13.42 -37.39 10.67
N GLU A 15 14.15 -37.18 11.76
CA GLU A 15 13.87 -36.12 12.73
C GLU A 15 14.08 -34.73 12.12
N LEU A 16 15.09 -34.58 11.25
CA LEU A 16 15.30 -33.35 10.48
C LEU A 16 14.19 -33.11 9.47
N MET A 17 13.77 -34.14 8.74
CA MET A 17 12.66 -34.02 7.79
C MET A 17 11.35 -33.62 8.50
N LEU A 18 11.07 -34.21 9.66
CA LEU A 18 9.89 -33.86 10.46
C LEU A 18 9.98 -32.43 11.00
N ALA A 19 11.13 -32.01 11.54
CA ALA A 19 11.34 -30.67 12.05
C ALA A 19 11.17 -29.61 10.95
N LEU A 20 11.75 -29.85 9.76
CA LEU A 20 11.61 -28.95 8.61
C LEU A 20 10.17 -28.94 8.06
N GLY A 21 9.47 -30.08 8.08
CA GLY A 21 8.06 -30.16 7.69
C GLY A 21 7.16 -29.32 8.61
N ILE A 22 7.35 -29.42 9.93
CA ILE A 22 6.64 -28.61 10.91
C ILE A 22 6.99 -27.12 10.72
N LEU A 23 8.27 -26.80 10.52
CA LEU A 23 8.72 -25.42 10.28
C LEU A 23 8.05 -24.81 9.03
N ALA A 24 7.99 -25.55 7.92
CA ALA A 24 7.34 -25.08 6.69
C ALA A 24 5.85 -24.80 6.89
N LEU A 25 5.15 -25.66 7.65
CA LEU A 25 3.75 -25.45 8.01
C LEU A 25 3.57 -24.18 8.85
N LEU A 26 4.41 -23.99 9.88
CA LEU A 26 4.35 -22.81 10.74
C LEU A 26 4.63 -21.51 9.97
N VAL A 27 5.65 -21.49 9.11
CA VAL A 27 6.00 -20.32 8.29
C VAL A 27 4.85 -19.90 7.39
N THR A 28 4.15 -20.87 6.80
CA THR A 28 2.99 -20.62 5.92
C THR A 28 1.88 -19.85 6.64
N LEU A 29 1.66 -20.11 7.94
CA LEU A 29 0.65 -19.42 8.75
C LEU A 29 1.18 -18.12 9.38
N ALA A 30 2.44 -18.11 9.81
CA ALA A 30 3.04 -17.01 10.55
C ALA A 30 3.31 -15.76 9.70
N VAL A 31 3.79 -15.94 8.46
CA VAL A 31 4.15 -14.84 7.58
C VAL A 31 2.97 -13.91 7.25
N PRO A 32 1.80 -14.39 6.76
CA PRO A 32 0.68 -13.49 6.46
C PRO A 32 0.12 -12.83 7.73
N ALA A 33 0.13 -13.52 8.87
CA ALA A 33 -0.35 -12.99 10.14
C ALA A 33 0.47 -11.77 10.62
N TYR A 34 1.79 -11.79 10.40
CA TYR A 34 2.67 -10.68 10.76
C TYR A 34 2.60 -9.49 9.78
N ARG A 35 2.45 -9.75 8.48
CA ARG A 35 2.45 -8.70 7.44
C ARG A 35 1.15 -7.89 7.39
N ALA A 36 0.00 -8.53 7.64
CA ALA A 36 -1.29 -7.88 7.45
C ALA A 36 -1.50 -6.60 8.32
N PRO A 37 -1.10 -6.53 9.59
CA PRO A 37 -1.21 -5.30 10.38
C PRO A 37 -0.31 -4.16 9.87
N ILE A 38 0.91 -4.48 9.43
CA ILE A 38 1.86 -3.51 8.88
C ILE A 38 1.31 -2.91 7.59
N GLU A 39 0.82 -3.76 6.68
CA GLU A 39 0.22 -3.29 5.43
C GLU A 39 -1.01 -2.41 5.65
N ARG A 40 -1.82 -2.68 6.67
CA ARG A 40 -2.95 -1.83 7.07
C ARG A 40 -2.47 -0.48 7.59
N ALA A 41 -1.46 -0.47 8.47
CA ALA A 41 -0.89 0.77 8.99
C ALA A 41 -0.30 1.63 7.86
N GLU A 42 0.39 1.03 6.90
CA GLU A 42 0.91 1.71 5.71
C GLU A 42 -0.22 2.27 4.83
N ARG A 43 -1.32 1.53 4.63
CA ARG A 43 -2.49 2.04 3.90
C ARG A 43 -3.09 3.25 4.58
N ALA A 44 -3.26 3.20 5.90
CA ALA A 44 -3.77 4.31 6.68
C ALA A 44 -2.85 5.55 6.58
N GLN A 45 -1.52 5.34 6.63
CA GLN A 45 -0.55 6.42 6.41
C GLN A 45 -0.62 6.99 5.00
N ALA A 46 -0.74 6.14 3.97
CA ALA A 46 -0.89 6.57 2.58
C ALA A 46 -2.18 7.37 2.37
N ALA A 47 -3.29 6.93 2.98
CA ALA A 47 -4.57 7.63 2.95
C ALA A 47 -4.47 9.02 3.60
N ALA A 48 -3.85 9.12 4.78
CA ALA A 48 -3.59 10.41 5.43
C ALA A 48 -2.70 11.31 4.56
N CYS A 49 -1.68 10.73 3.92
CA CYS A 49 -0.79 11.48 3.04
C CYS A 49 -1.51 12.01 1.79
N LEU A 50 -2.45 11.24 1.22
CA LEU A 50 -3.30 11.71 0.12
C LEU A 50 -4.16 12.91 0.51
N ILE A 51 -4.70 12.92 1.72
CA ILE A 51 -5.49 14.05 2.22
C ILE A 51 -4.60 15.29 2.32
N ASN A 52 -3.40 15.17 2.88
CA ASN A 52 -2.44 16.27 2.97
C ASN A 52 -1.99 16.78 1.59
N LEU A 53 -1.77 15.87 0.64
CA LEU A 53 -1.50 16.24 -0.75
C LEU A 53 -2.66 17.01 -1.38
N GLY A 54 -3.91 16.64 -1.07
CA GLY A 54 -5.10 17.38 -1.52
C GLY A 54 -5.11 18.81 -1.00
N VAL A 55 -4.75 19.02 0.28
CA VAL A 55 -4.61 20.38 0.85
C VAL A 55 -3.52 21.18 0.14
N LEU A 56 -2.38 20.57 -0.16
CA LEU A 56 -1.31 21.25 -0.91
C LEU A 56 -1.71 21.58 -2.35
N LEU A 57 -2.46 20.70 -3.00
CA LEU A 57 -2.97 20.91 -4.35
C LEU A 57 -3.97 22.08 -4.41
N GLU A 58 -4.88 22.17 -3.45
CA GLU A 58 -5.80 23.32 -3.34
C GLU A 58 -5.05 24.62 -3.03
N ARG A 59 -4.01 24.58 -2.17
CA ARG A 59 -3.15 25.74 -1.92
C ARG A 59 -2.38 26.18 -3.18
N HIS A 60 -1.87 25.22 -3.95
CA HIS A 60 -1.21 25.50 -5.23
C HIS A 60 -2.17 26.24 -6.16
N ALA A 61 -3.38 25.71 -6.35
CA ALA A 61 -4.40 26.34 -7.18
C ALA A 61 -4.83 27.73 -6.69
N ALA A 62 -4.87 27.95 -5.37
CA ALA A 62 -5.16 29.26 -4.79
C ALA A 62 -4.08 30.31 -5.10
N VAL A 63 -2.82 29.89 -5.29
CA VAL A 63 -1.68 30.78 -5.57
C VAL A 63 -1.49 30.99 -7.08
N THR A 64 -1.58 29.93 -7.88
CA THR A 64 -1.30 29.96 -9.32
C THR A 64 -2.55 30.21 -10.17
N GLY A 65 -3.74 30.03 -9.60
CA GLY A 65 -5.01 30.06 -10.33
C GLY A 65 -5.30 28.79 -11.16
N SER A 66 -4.44 27.77 -11.10
CA SER A 66 -4.57 26.54 -11.89
C SER A 66 -4.05 25.32 -11.12
N TYR A 67 -4.56 24.13 -11.44
CA TYR A 67 -4.03 22.86 -10.93
C TYR A 67 -2.84 22.32 -11.75
N GLU A 68 -2.53 22.96 -12.88
CA GLU A 68 -1.43 22.57 -13.76
C GLU A 68 -0.07 22.61 -13.04
N ASP A 69 0.88 21.82 -13.54
CA ASP A 69 2.24 21.65 -13.01
C ASP A 69 2.36 21.14 -11.56
N PHE A 70 1.23 20.83 -10.90
CA PHE A 70 1.28 20.16 -9.62
C PHE A 70 1.79 18.72 -9.77
N TRP A 71 2.83 18.39 -9.01
CA TRP A 71 3.41 17.06 -8.97
C TRP A 71 3.63 16.61 -7.53
N PRO A 72 3.03 15.49 -7.07
CA PRO A 72 3.21 14.99 -5.71
C PRO A 72 4.68 14.76 -5.32
N GLY A 73 5.55 14.42 -6.28
CA GLY A 73 6.97 14.19 -5.99
C GLY A 73 7.75 15.45 -5.59
N LYS A 74 7.25 16.65 -5.89
CA LYS A 74 7.81 17.93 -5.41
C LYS A 74 7.28 18.36 -4.04
N ALA A 75 6.21 17.73 -3.55
CA ALA A 75 5.67 18.05 -2.24
C ALA A 75 6.63 17.57 -1.13
N GLU A 76 7.07 18.50 -0.28
CA GLU A 76 7.87 18.23 0.92
C GLU A 76 6.94 17.74 2.04
N LEU A 77 6.59 16.46 2.00
CA LEU A 77 5.77 15.78 2.99
C LEU A 77 6.51 14.55 3.53
N ASP A 78 6.76 14.50 4.83
CA ASP A 78 7.43 13.38 5.49
C ASP A 78 6.68 12.05 5.30
N CYS A 79 5.34 12.10 5.27
CA CYS A 79 4.53 10.91 5.00
C CYS A 79 4.80 10.31 3.60
N ARG A 80 5.15 11.15 2.62
CA ARG A 80 5.42 10.72 1.25
C ARG A 80 6.81 10.08 1.18
N SER A 81 7.82 10.72 1.79
CA SER A 81 9.19 10.19 1.80
C SER A 81 9.27 8.88 2.59
N ALA A 82 8.60 8.78 3.74
CA ALA A 82 8.52 7.55 4.53
C ALA A 82 7.84 6.36 3.82
N LEU A 83 7.04 6.63 2.79
CA LEU A 83 6.33 5.61 2.01
C LEU A 83 6.91 5.39 0.61
N ALA A 84 7.99 6.08 0.24
CA ALA A 84 8.51 6.10 -1.14
C ALA A 84 8.88 4.71 -1.69
N ASP A 85 9.35 3.81 -0.83
CA ASP A 85 9.73 2.44 -1.22
C ASP A 85 8.54 1.51 -1.47
N ARG A 86 7.33 1.91 -1.03
CA ARG A 86 6.14 1.05 -1.04
C ARG A 86 4.98 1.65 -1.81
N TYR A 87 4.93 2.98 -1.94
CA TYR A 87 3.86 3.71 -2.59
C TYR A 87 4.40 4.72 -3.59
N ARG A 88 3.73 4.77 -4.73
CA ARG A 88 3.84 5.87 -5.68
C ARG A 88 2.61 6.75 -5.57
N PHE A 89 2.84 8.05 -5.34
CA PHE A 89 1.80 9.06 -5.34
C PHE A 89 1.71 9.71 -6.72
N GLU A 90 0.50 9.78 -7.25
CA GLU A 90 0.21 10.27 -8.61
C GLU A 90 -0.89 11.33 -8.53
N ALA A 91 -0.80 12.34 -9.37
CA ALA A 91 -1.84 13.35 -9.54
C ALA A 91 -2.36 13.32 -10.97
N GLY A 92 -3.67 13.18 -11.09
CA GLY A 92 -4.43 13.62 -12.23
C GLY A 92 -4.87 15.05 -11.95
N VAL A 93 -4.42 15.99 -12.78
CA VAL A 93 -4.90 17.37 -12.81
C VAL A 93 -5.22 17.77 -14.26
N PRO A 94 -6.23 18.62 -14.50
CA PRO A 94 -6.53 19.16 -15.83
C PRO A 94 -5.28 19.76 -16.49
N GLY A 95 -5.17 19.63 -17.81
CA GLY A 95 -4.04 20.16 -18.58
C GLY A 95 -2.81 19.25 -18.67
N THR A 96 -2.74 18.15 -17.89
CA THR A 96 -1.63 17.19 -17.98
C THR A 96 -1.94 16.00 -18.89
N SER A 97 -0.93 15.47 -19.59
CA SER A 97 -1.10 14.35 -20.54
C SER A 97 -1.62 13.06 -19.91
N THR A 98 -1.41 12.87 -18.61
CA THR A 98 -1.92 11.72 -17.87
C THR A 98 -3.34 11.89 -17.35
N TRP A 99 -3.91 13.10 -17.38
CA TRP A 99 -5.22 13.44 -16.79
C TRP A 99 -6.34 12.45 -17.17
N ALA A 100 -6.57 12.26 -18.47
CA ALA A 100 -7.63 11.39 -18.98
C ALA A 100 -7.42 9.90 -18.63
N ALA A 101 -6.16 9.48 -18.44
CA ALA A 101 -5.84 8.10 -18.04
C ALA A 101 -6.00 7.86 -16.54
N GLN A 102 -6.09 8.94 -15.73
CA GLN A 102 -6.13 8.85 -14.28
C GLN A 102 -7.50 9.16 -13.70
N THR A 103 -8.39 9.77 -14.48
CA THR A 103 -9.60 10.42 -14.01
C THR A 103 -10.85 9.89 -14.71
N GLN A 104 -11.87 9.47 -13.94
CA GLN A 104 -13.24 9.27 -14.44
C GLN A 104 -14.02 10.59 -14.39
N ALA A 105 -14.98 10.80 -15.29
CA ALA A 105 -15.53 12.13 -15.60
C ALA A 105 -16.12 12.94 -14.39
N ALA A 106 -15.97 14.27 -14.51
CA ALA A 106 -16.54 15.39 -13.71
C ALA A 106 -15.94 15.74 -12.33
N ASN A 107 -14.68 15.40 -12.05
CA ASN A 107 -13.92 15.92 -10.90
C ASN A 107 -12.88 16.97 -11.32
N ARG A 108 -12.57 17.92 -10.42
CA ARG A 108 -11.56 18.98 -10.69
C ARG A 108 -10.13 18.46 -10.64
N TRP A 109 -9.87 17.43 -9.84
CA TRP A 109 -8.58 16.73 -9.76
C TRP A 109 -8.75 15.35 -9.10
N GLN A 110 -7.72 14.51 -9.23
CA GLN A 110 -7.66 13.19 -8.59
C GLN A 110 -6.24 12.90 -8.12
N LEU A 111 -6.10 12.46 -6.88
CA LEU A 111 -4.85 11.95 -6.32
C LEU A 111 -4.95 10.44 -6.13
N ARG A 112 -3.84 9.73 -6.39
CA ARG A 112 -3.76 8.28 -6.20
C ARG A 112 -2.53 7.90 -5.42
N ALA A 113 -2.66 6.92 -4.53
CA ALA A 113 -1.53 6.24 -3.91
C ALA A 113 -1.55 4.78 -4.36
N ARG A 114 -0.62 4.43 -5.24
CA ARG A 114 -0.46 3.07 -5.78
C ARG A 114 0.59 2.32 -4.97
N ARG A 115 0.20 1.18 -4.39
CA ARG A 115 1.15 0.26 -3.78
C ARG A 115 2.04 -0.39 -4.87
N LEU A 116 3.35 -0.41 -4.65
CA LEU A 116 4.33 -0.96 -5.59
C LEU A 116 4.37 -2.50 -5.56
N THR A 117 4.18 -3.08 -4.39
CA THR A 117 4.15 -4.54 -4.19
C THR A 117 2.88 -4.93 -3.44
N SER A 118 1.98 -5.67 -4.08
CA SER A 118 0.76 -6.17 -3.45
C SER A 118 0.71 -7.70 -3.51
N ALA A 119 0.15 -8.31 -2.47
CA ALA A 119 -0.10 -9.75 -2.47
C ALA A 119 -1.08 -10.11 -3.61
N PRO A 120 -1.00 -11.33 -4.18
CA PRO A 120 -1.99 -11.82 -5.14
C PRO A 120 -3.39 -11.74 -4.52
N GLY A 121 -4.34 -11.12 -5.23
CA GLY A 121 -5.72 -10.96 -4.75
C GLY A 121 -5.95 -9.77 -3.80
N ASP A 122 -4.94 -8.94 -3.52
CA ASP A 122 -5.15 -7.68 -2.82
C ASP A 122 -5.98 -6.73 -3.71
N VAL A 123 -7.18 -6.41 -3.25
CA VAL A 123 -8.12 -5.52 -3.95
C VAL A 123 -7.84 -4.04 -3.68
N CYS A 124 -7.12 -3.70 -2.59
CA CYS A 124 -6.85 -2.33 -2.16
C CYS A 124 -5.48 -1.82 -2.62
N THR A 125 -5.13 -2.05 -3.89
CA THR A 125 -3.81 -1.71 -4.42
C THR A 125 -3.63 -0.21 -4.64
N ILE A 126 -4.69 0.49 -5.06
CA ILE A 126 -4.66 1.91 -5.39
C ILE A 126 -5.71 2.62 -4.54
N LEU A 127 -5.28 3.56 -3.69
CA LEU A 127 -6.18 4.49 -3.01
C LEU A 127 -6.40 5.72 -3.87
N VAL A 128 -7.61 6.27 -3.86
CA VAL A 128 -8.01 7.40 -4.70
C VAL A 128 -8.68 8.49 -3.87
N TYR A 129 -8.15 9.71 -3.92
CA TYR A 129 -8.74 10.88 -3.27
C TYR A 129 -9.08 11.94 -4.32
N GLN A 130 -10.24 12.58 -4.19
CA GLN A 130 -10.74 13.54 -5.17
C GLN A 130 -11.18 14.85 -4.51
N ASP A 131 -11.43 15.86 -5.34
CA ASP A 131 -11.68 17.26 -4.97
C ASP A 131 -12.86 17.50 -4.04
N VAL A 132 -13.93 16.71 -4.14
CA VAL A 132 -15.09 16.80 -3.24
C VAL A 132 -14.93 15.99 -1.94
N GLY A 133 -13.70 15.59 -1.62
CA GLY A 133 -13.41 14.70 -0.50
C GLY A 133 -13.83 13.24 -0.75
N ARG A 134 -14.22 12.89 -1.98
CA ARG A 134 -14.62 11.53 -2.35
C ARG A 134 -13.40 10.61 -2.27
N ARG A 135 -13.59 9.51 -1.55
CA ARG A 135 -12.62 8.45 -1.34
C ARG A 135 -12.97 7.28 -2.25
N GLY A 136 -11.98 6.70 -2.91
CA GLY A 136 -12.12 5.58 -3.82
C GLY A 136 -10.98 4.59 -3.63
N ALA A 137 -11.14 3.39 -4.16
CA ALA A 137 -10.06 2.41 -4.23
C ALA A 137 -10.15 1.66 -5.56
N MET A 138 -9.02 1.18 -6.05
CA MET A 138 -8.93 0.42 -7.30
C MET A 138 -7.99 -0.78 -7.12
N THR A 139 -8.23 -1.81 -7.91
CA THR A 139 -7.32 -2.96 -8.04
C THR A 139 -6.03 -2.56 -8.77
N ALA A 140 -5.04 -3.46 -8.79
CA ALA A 140 -3.82 -3.29 -9.57
C ALA A 140 -4.07 -3.05 -11.07
N SER A 141 -5.15 -3.65 -11.63
CA SER A 141 -5.57 -3.47 -13.02
C SER A 141 -6.30 -2.14 -13.27
N GLY A 142 -6.51 -1.31 -12.23
CA GLY A 142 -7.21 -0.04 -12.35
C GLY A 142 -8.73 -0.16 -12.39
N GLN A 143 -9.30 -1.31 -12.01
CA GLN A 143 -10.75 -1.44 -11.85
C GLN A 143 -11.18 -0.80 -10.53
N ALA A 144 -12.16 0.09 -10.59
CA ALA A 144 -12.71 0.74 -9.40
C ALA A 144 -13.45 -0.26 -8.51
N ILE A 145 -13.33 -0.08 -7.20
CA ILE A 145 -14.09 -0.83 -6.20
C ILE A 145 -15.39 -0.06 -5.92
N GLU A 146 -16.51 -0.62 -6.33
CA GLU A 146 -17.84 0.01 -6.17
C GLU A 146 -18.54 -0.38 -4.86
N ASP A 147 -18.19 -1.55 -4.29
CA ASP A 147 -18.76 -2.03 -3.03
C ASP A 147 -18.35 -1.13 -1.84
N PRO A 148 -19.30 -0.44 -1.17
CA PRO A 148 -19.00 0.53 -0.12
C PRO A 148 -18.32 -0.10 1.09
N ASP A 149 -18.63 -1.35 1.42
CA ASP A 149 -18.02 -2.03 2.56
C ASP A 149 -16.55 -2.37 2.29
N ARG A 150 -16.24 -2.78 1.05
CA ARG A 150 -14.86 -2.99 0.61
C ARG A 150 -14.09 -1.68 0.58
N LEU A 151 -14.69 -0.63 0.06
CA LEU A 151 -14.09 0.69 0.01
C LEU A 151 -13.73 1.20 1.40
N ASN A 152 -14.65 1.08 2.36
CA ASN A 152 -14.41 1.45 3.75
C ASN A 152 -13.27 0.66 4.39
N ARG A 153 -13.10 -0.63 4.03
CA ARG A 153 -11.96 -1.44 4.49
C ARG A 153 -10.64 -1.02 3.85
N CYS A 154 -10.63 -0.55 2.61
CA CYS A 154 -9.40 -0.07 1.97
C CYS A 154 -8.89 1.25 2.61
N TRP A 155 -9.81 2.08 3.11
CA TRP A 155 -9.53 3.38 3.73
C TRP A 155 -9.36 3.34 5.26
N ARG A 156 -9.38 2.14 5.86
CA ARG A 156 -9.06 1.89 7.27
C ARG A 156 -7.67 1.27 7.40
#